data_AF-A0A233SWD2-F1
#
_entry.id   AF-A0A233SWD2-F1
#
_cell.length_a   1.000
_cell.length_b   1.000
_cell.length_c   1.000
_cell.angle_alpha   90.00
_cell.angle_beta   90.00
_cell.angle_gamma   90.00
#
_symmetry.space_group_name_H-M   'P 1'
#
loop_
_entity.id
_entity.type
_entity.pdbx_description
1 polymer ?
#
loop_
_entity_poly.entity_id
_entity_poly.type
_entity_poly.pdbx_seq_one_letter_code
_entity_poly.pdbx_strand_id
1 'polypeptide(L)'
;MVELTVTRWKRHGRDRLYANLPDGTAVGWADCKTGRITVLLRQYEEAVIATLQRHLVSLEHTPARGPMSPSQASGLLPPLRADDDHAENPPGKVLQERLATESAGLPTRAVGPASPASRCRGLVA
;
A
#
# COMPACT_ATOMS: atom_id res chain seq x y z
N MET A 1 -8.01 28.25 5.65
CA MET A 1 -7.07 27.10 5.63
C MET A 1 -7.85 25.91 5.11
N VAL A 2 -7.44 25.31 3.99
CA VAL A 2 -8.09 24.08 3.50
C VAL A 2 -7.59 22.94 4.38
N GLU A 3 -8.48 22.28 5.09
CA GLU A 3 -8.15 21.13 5.91
C GLU A 3 -8.10 19.88 5.02
N LEU A 4 -6.87 19.42 4.73
CA LEU A 4 -6.64 18.22 3.94
C LEU A 4 -6.50 17.03 4.87
N THR A 5 -7.23 15.95 4.58
CA THR A 5 -7.09 14.68 5.29
C THR A 5 -5.93 13.90 4.71
N VAL A 6 -4.95 13.55 5.55
CA VAL A 6 -3.81 12.74 5.13
C VAL A 6 -4.02 11.28 5.49
N THR A 7 -4.03 10.41 4.48
CA THR A 7 -4.15 8.96 4.66
C THR A 7 -2.84 8.28 4.33
N ARG A 8 -2.27 7.54 5.29
CA ARG A 8 -1.07 6.73 5.06
C ARG A 8 -1.44 5.40 4.44
N TRP A 9 -0.73 5.04 3.37
CA TRP A 9 -0.83 3.74 2.72
C TRP A 9 0.50 3.02 2.79
N LYS A 10 0.47 1.80 3.33
CA LYS A 10 1.63 0.94 3.45
C LYS A 10 1.32 -0.46 2.95
N ARG A 11 1.86 -0.84 1.79
CA ARG A 11 1.83 -2.23 1.28
C ARG A 11 3.10 -2.56 0.52
N HIS A 12 3.50 -3.83 0.53
CA HIS A 12 4.65 -4.35 -0.24
C HIS A 12 5.93 -3.50 -0.10
N GLY A 13 6.26 -3.05 1.12
CA GLY A 13 7.45 -2.24 1.37
C GLY A 13 7.41 -0.81 0.81
N ARG A 14 6.26 -0.38 0.28
CA ARG A 14 5.99 1.00 -0.16
C ARG A 14 5.24 1.73 0.94
N ASP A 15 5.65 2.97 1.19
CA ASP A 15 5.04 3.84 2.20
C ASP A 15 4.75 5.19 1.56
N ARG A 16 3.46 5.52 1.45
CA ARG A 16 2.99 6.73 0.76
C ARG A 16 1.94 7.44 1.60
N LEU A 17 1.94 8.76 1.55
CA LEU A 17 0.93 9.62 2.14
C LEU A 17 0.06 10.18 1.02
N TYR A 18 -1.25 10.01 1.13
CA TYR A 18 -2.22 10.65 0.24
C TYR A 18 -2.84 11.84 0.94
N ALA A 19 -2.82 13.00 0.30
CA ALA A 19 -3.59 14.15 0.73
C ALA A 19 -4.94 14.13 -0.02
N ASN A 20 -6.02 14.04 0.75
CA ASN A 20 -7.39 14.03 0.24
C ASN A 20 -8.10 15.30 0.72
N LEU A 21 -8.94 15.88 -0.12
CA LEU A 21 -9.91 16.88 0.31
C LEU A 21 -10.92 16.27 1.29
N PRO A 22 -11.65 17.09 2.06
CA PRO A 22 -12.77 16.60 2.88
C PRO A 22 -13.88 15.97 2.02
N ASP A 23 -13.91 16.29 0.72
CA ASP A 23 -14.75 15.68 -0.30
C ASP A 23 -14.35 14.22 -0.64
N GLY A 24 -13.16 13.77 -0.19
CA GLY A 24 -12.59 12.46 -0.51
C GLY A 24 -11.74 12.44 -1.78
N THR A 25 -11.70 13.55 -2.53
CA THR A 25 -10.88 13.68 -3.73
C THR A 25 -9.38 13.75 -3.39
N ALA A 26 -8.58 12.84 -3.95
CA ALA A 26 -7.12 12.85 -3.80
C ALA A 26 -6.50 14.03 -4.57
N VAL A 27 -5.86 14.95 -3.85
CA VAL A 27 -5.19 16.13 -4.42
C VAL A 27 -3.71 15.96 -4.65
N GLY A 28 -3.10 14.99 -4.00
CA GLY A 28 -1.68 14.71 -4.15
C GLY A 28 -1.23 13.57 -3.25
N TRP A 29 0.02 13.16 -3.46
CA TRP A 29 0.64 12.15 -2.63
C TRP A 29 2.13 12.41 -2.46
N ALA A 30 2.68 11.97 -1.34
CA ALA A 30 4.10 11.97 -1.06
C ALA A 30 4.60 10.54 -0.83
N ASP A 31 5.79 10.23 -1.30
CA ASP A 31 6.49 9.01 -0.96
C ASP A 31 7.35 9.25 0.29
N CYS A 32 7.12 8.50 1.36
CA CYS A 32 7.81 8.71 2.63
C CYS A 32 9.28 8.29 2.59
N LYS A 33 9.66 7.39 1.68
CA LYS A 33 11.04 6.90 1.58
C LYS A 33 11.93 7.88 0.83
N THR A 34 11.40 8.49 -0.22
CA THR A 34 12.15 9.37 -1.12
C THR A 34 11.86 10.85 -0.87
N GLY A 35 10.82 11.18 -0.11
CA GLY A 35 10.34 12.55 0.10
C GLY A 35 9.71 13.17 -1.16
N ARG A 36 9.50 12.38 -2.22
CA ARG A 36 8.96 12.89 -3.49
C ARG A 36 7.48 13.20 -3.35
N ILE A 37 7.12 14.46 -3.61
CA ILE A 37 5.73 14.95 -3.60
C ILE A 37 5.23 15.04 -5.05
N THR A 38 4.04 14.51 -5.29
CA THR A 38 3.31 14.64 -6.55
C THR A 38 1.97 15.30 -6.29
N VAL A 39 1.77 16.47 -6.90
CA VAL A 39 0.51 17.22 -6.81
C VAL A 39 -0.35 16.87 -8.02
N LEU A 40 -1.60 16.47 -7.78
CA LEU A 40 -2.58 16.16 -8.82
C LEU A 40 -3.37 17.42 -9.21
N LEU A 41 -3.69 18.25 -8.23
CA LEU A 41 -4.50 19.45 -8.40
C LEU A 41 -3.70 20.70 -8.02
N ARG A 42 -3.21 21.44 -9.03
CA ARG A 42 -2.38 22.64 -8.83
C ARG A 42 -3.04 23.73 -8.01
N GLN A 43 -4.37 23.82 -8.04
CA GLN A 43 -5.13 24.78 -7.22
C GLN A 43 -4.95 24.59 -5.70
N TYR A 44 -4.51 23.39 -5.26
CA TYR A 44 -4.22 23.06 -3.86
C TYR A 44 -2.74 22.75 -3.62
N GLU A 45 -1.85 23.12 -4.55
CA GLU A 45 -0.40 22.87 -4.48
C GLU A 45 0.21 23.24 -3.13
N GLU A 46 0.08 24.50 -2.74
CA GLU A 46 0.64 25.05 -1.51
C GLU A 46 0.12 24.30 -0.27
N ALA A 47 -1.18 24.04 -0.22
CA ALA A 47 -1.82 23.32 0.88
C ALA A 47 -1.34 21.86 0.95
N VAL A 48 -1.21 21.20 -0.19
CA VAL A 48 -0.72 19.81 -0.30
C VAL A 48 0.74 19.72 0.12
N ILE A 49 1.60 20.60 -0.40
CA ILE A 49 3.03 20.62 -0.07
C ILE A 49 3.21 20.88 1.42
N ALA A 50 2.60 21.93 1.97
CA ALA A 50 2.73 22.28 3.39
C ALA A 50 2.23 21.15 4.31
N THR A 51 1.10 20.54 3.96
CA THR A 51 0.53 19.43 4.74
C THR A 51 1.42 18.20 4.67
N LEU A 52 1.81 17.77 3.47
CA LEU A 52 2.63 16.58 3.28
C LEU A 52 4.03 16.75 3.89
N GLN A 53 4.67 17.91 3.74
CA GLN A 53 5.96 18.20 4.36
C GLN A 53 5.89 18.13 5.89
N ARG A 54 4.86 18.72 6.50
CA ARG A 54 4.66 18.62 7.96
C ARG A 54 4.54 17.17 8.40
N HIS A 55 3.77 16.36 7.67
CA HIS A 55 3.63 14.93 7.98
C HIS A 55 4.92 14.14 7.78
N LEU A 56 5.72 14.44 6.76
CA LEU A 56 7.04 13.82 6.57
C LEU A 56 7.98 14.13 7.73
N VAL A 57 8.09 15.39 8.14
CA VAL A 57 8.91 15.80 9.29
C VAL A 57 8.41 15.17 10.59
N SER A 58 7.10 15.09 10.77
CA SER A 58 6.50 14.41 11.94
C SER A 58 6.75 12.90 11.95
N LEU A 59 6.89 12.27 10.79
CA LEU A 59 7.25 10.84 10.69
C LEU A 59 8.71 10.61 11.05
N GLU A 60 9.62 11.50 10.63
CA GLU A 60 11.03 11.45 11.02
C GLU A 60 11.21 11.75 12.51
N HIS A 61 10.41 12.67 13.06
CA HIS A 61 10.37 12.98 14.48
C HIS A 61 9.46 12.08 15.30
N THR A 62 8.89 11.01 14.73
CA THR A 62 8.27 10.01 15.58
C THR A 62 9.40 9.37 16.37
N PRO A 63 9.55 9.62 17.69
CA PRO A 63 10.54 8.86 18.44
C PRO A 63 10.19 7.41 18.18
N ALA A 64 11.14 6.64 17.64
CA ALA A 64 11.05 5.20 17.67
C ALA A 64 10.57 4.89 19.09
N ARG A 65 9.35 4.35 19.24
CA ARG A 65 8.81 3.97 20.54
C ARG A 65 9.97 3.24 21.21
N GLY A 66 10.59 3.89 22.20
CA GLY A 66 11.76 3.35 22.87
C GLY A 66 11.39 1.95 23.33
N PRO A 67 12.35 1.01 23.43
CA PRO A 67 12.05 -0.37 23.79
C PRO A 67 11.09 -0.34 24.96
N MET A 68 9.87 -0.85 24.72
CA MET A 68 8.85 -0.87 25.76
C MET A 68 9.49 -1.49 26.99
N SER A 69 9.43 -0.79 28.11
CA SER A 69 9.86 -1.36 29.38
C SER A 69 9.15 -2.72 29.52
N PRO A 70 9.87 -3.81 29.87
CA PRO A 70 9.31 -5.18 29.89
C PRO A 70 8.08 -5.31 30.80
N SER A 71 7.87 -4.33 31.68
CA SER A 71 6.77 -4.19 32.63
C SER A 71 5.38 -3.97 31.99
N GLN A 72 5.28 -3.58 30.70
CA GLN A 72 3.98 -3.45 30.01
C GLN A 72 3.68 -4.60 29.03
N ALA A 73 4.57 -5.58 28.91
CA ALA A 73 4.38 -6.76 28.07
C ALA A 73 3.71 -7.95 28.79
N SER A 74 3.35 -7.79 30.07
CA SER A 74 2.66 -8.83 30.85
C SER A 74 1.13 -8.81 30.67
N GLY A 75 0.65 -8.43 29.49
CA GLY A 75 -0.66 -8.89 29.06
C GLY A 75 -0.48 -10.32 28.60
N LEU A 76 -0.92 -11.29 29.40
CA LEU A 76 -1.02 -12.71 29.04
C LEU A 76 -1.68 -12.80 27.66
N LEU A 77 -0.86 -12.95 26.61
CA LEU A 77 -1.37 -13.22 25.28
C LEU A 77 -2.16 -14.52 25.37
N PRO A 78 -3.38 -14.59 24.82
CA PRO A 78 -4.10 -15.84 24.72
C PRO A 78 -3.20 -16.89 24.07
N PRO A 79 -3.26 -18.16 24.51
CA PRO A 79 -2.50 -19.22 23.86
C PRO A 79 -2.81 -19.24 22.36
N LEU A 80 -1.77 -19.34 21.54
CA LEU A 80 -1.88 -19.40 20.08
C LEU A 80 -2.78 -20.57 19.70
N ARG A 81 -3.85 -20.29 18.95
CA ARG A 81 -4.72 -21.33 18.41
C ARG A 81 -4.04 -21.97 17.20
N ALA A 82 -4.24 -23.26 16.99
CA ALA A 82 -3.70 -23.96 15.82
C ALA A 82 -4.14 -23.34 14.48
N ASP A 83 -5.32 -22.71 14.42
CA ASP A 83 -5.80 -21.99 13.23
C ASP A 83 -4.98 -20.71 12.93
N ASP A 84 -4.48 -20.05 13.99
CA ASP A 84 -3.61 -18.88 13.92
C ASP A 84 -2.13 -19.25 13.74
N ASP A 85 -1.76 -20.53 13.86
CA ASP A 85 -0.41 -21.01 13.59
C ASP A 85 -0.20 -21.16 12.08
N HIS A 86 0.46 -20.17 11.48
CA HIS A 86 0.74 -20.18 10.04
C HIS A 86 1.76 -21.23 9.60
N ALA A 87 2.49 -21.89 10.51
CA ALA A 87 3.38 -22.99 10.15
C ALA A 87 2.56 -24.25 9.85
N GLU A 88 1.49 -24.48 10.61
CA GLU A 88 0.53 -25.56 10.39
C GLU A 88 -0.57 -25.19 9.37
N ASN A 89 -0.94 -23.91 9.28
CA ASN A 89 -1.94 -23.36 8.35
C ASN A 89 -1.30 -22.40 7.32
N PRO A 90 -0.60 -22.91 6.29
CA PRO A 90 0.03 -22.06 5.30
C PRO A 90 -1.01 -21.22 4.53
N PRO A 91 -0.75 -19.93 4.30
CA PRO A 91 -1.70 -19.04 3.67
C PRO A 91 -2.09 -19.54 2.28
N GLY A 92 -3.39 -19.68 2.03
CA GLY A 92 -3.93 -20.13 0.75
C GLY A 92 -4.16 -21.64 0.64
N LYS A 93 -3.89 -22.45 1.67
CA LYS A 93 -4.18 -23.90 1.67
C LYS A 93 -5.67 -24.20 1.46
N VAL A 94 -6.55 -23.55 2.23
CA VAL A 94 -8.02 -23.67 2.10
C VAL A 94 -8.50 -23.29 0.70
N LEU A 95 -7.90 -22.26 0.09
CA LEU A 95 -8.24 -21.83 -1.26
C LEU A 95 -7.79 -22.88 -2.31
N GLN A 96 -6.60 -23.47 -2.12
CA GLN A 96 -6.09 -24.54 -2.98
C GLN A 96 -6.93 -25.83 -2.87
N GLU A 97 -7.37 -26.21 -1.67
CA GLU A 97 -8.27 -27.37 -1.48
C GLU A 97 -9.63 -27.16 -2.15
N ARG A 98 -10.18 -25.95 -2.05
CA ARG A 98 -11.40 -25.55 -2.77
C ARG A 98 -11.19 -25.58 -4.28
N LEU A 99 -10.10 -25.01 -4.78
CA LEU A 99 -9.74 -25.07 -6.19
C LEU A 99 -9.55 -26.52 -6.66
N ALA A 100 -8.91 -27.40 -5.87
CA ALA A 100 -8.72 -28.80 -6.23
C ALA A 100 -10.05 -29.58 -6.28
N THR A 101 -10.96 -29.28 -5.36
CA THR A 101 -12.32 -29.86 -5.34
C THR A 101 -13.16 -29.35 -6.50
N GLU A 102 -13.08 -28.06 -6.83
CA GLU A 102 -13.84 -27.41 -7.90
C GLU A 102 -13.21 -27.63 -9.30
N SER A 103 -11.90 -27.93 -9.39
CA SER A 103 -11.15 -28.11 -10.65
C SER A 103 -11.30 -29.51 -11.27
N ALA A 104 -12.14 -30.38 -10.73
CA ALA A 104 -12.48 -31.66 -11.35
C ALA A 104 -13.26 -31.54 -12.69
N GLY A 105 -13.38 -30.33 -13.28
CA GLY A 105 -14.10 -30.16 -14.54
C GLY A 105 -13.87 -28.88 -15.35
N LEU A 106 -12.77 -28.12 -15.17
CA LEU A 106 -12.56 -26.87 -15.91
C LEU A 106 -11.41 -26.96 -16.94
N PRO A 107 -11.64 -26.61 -18.22
CA PRO A 107 -10.60 -26.69 -19.24
C PRO A 107 -9.57 -25.57 -19.07
N THR A 108 -8.29 -25.96 -19.05
CA THR A 108 -7.12 -25.07 -19.12
C THR A 108 -7.22 -24.16 -20.33
N ARG A 109 -7.22 -22.84 -20.11
CA ARG A 109 -7.14 -21.84 -21.18
C ARG A 109 -5.69 -21.68 -21.61
N ALA A 110 -5.34 -22.22 -22.77
CA ALA A 110 -4.03 -22.01 -23.39
C ALA A 110 -3.87 -20.53 -23.81
N VAL A 111 -2.88 -19.85 -23.24
CA VAL A 111 -2.45 -18.52 -23.70
C VAL A 111 -1.39 -18.72 -24.78
N GLY A 112 -1.72 -18.36 -26.03
CA GLY A 112 -0.76 -18.34 -27.14
C GLY A 112 0.24 -17.17 -27.00
N PRO A 113 1.43 -17.26 -27.62
CA PRO A 113 2.45 -16.22 -27.48
C PRO A 113 2.02 -14.90 -28.12
N ALA A 114 2.33 -13.79 -27.42
CA ALA A 114 2.07 -12.44 -27.88
C ALA A 114 2.91 -12.10 -29.13
N SER A 115 2.24 -11.72 -30.21
CA SER A 115 2.84 -11.22 -31.45
C SER A 115 3.40 -9.79 -31.26
N PRO A 116 4.57 -9.42 -31.84
CA PRO A 116 5.15 -8.09 -31.71
C PRO A 116 4.71 -7.17 -32.85
N ALA A 117 4.02 -6.06 -32.54
CA ALA A 117 3.86 -4.97 -33.50
C ALA A 117 3.60 -3.63 -32.79
N SER A 118 4.56 -2.69 -32.92
CA SER A 118 4.30 -1.27 -33.26
C SER A 118 5.62 -0.49 -33.26
N ARG A 119 6.30 -0.45 -34.42
CA ARG A 119 7.28 0.62 -34.72
C ARG A 119 6.49 1.83 -35.19
N CYS A 120 6.54 2.90 -34.42
CA CYS A 120 6.03 4.21 -34.84
C CYS A 120 6.86 4.73 -36.01
N ARG A 121 6.19 5.04 -37.12
CA ARG A 121 6.71 5.74 -38.29
C ARG A 121 6.39 7.22 -38.11
N GLY A 122 7.39 8.10 -38.21
CA GLY A 122 7.21 9.56 -38.21
C GLY A 122 8.34 10.20 -39.00
N LEU A 123 7.99 10.81 -40.13
CA LEU A 123 8.82 11.53 -41.10
C LEU A 123 8.62 13.05 -40.92
N VAL A 124 9.55 13.84 -41.47
CA VAL A 124 9.57 15.32 -41.65
C VAL A 124 10.11 16.10 -40.44
N ALA A 125 11.07 17.02 -40.57
CA ALA A 125 11.47 17.86 -41.70
C ALA A 125 12.96 17.76 -42.07
#